data_AF-A0A9X9F5B6-F1
#
_entry.id   AF-A0A9X9F5B6-F1
#
_cell.length_a   1.000
_cell.length_b   1.000
_cell.length_c   1.000
_cell.angle_alpha   90.00
_cell.angle_beta   90.00
_cell.angle_gamma   90.00
#
_symmetry.space_group_name_H-M   'P 1'
#
loop_
_entity.id
_entity.type
_entity.pdbx_description
1 polymer ?
#
loop_
_entity_poly.entity_id
_entity_poly.type
_entity_poly.pdbx_seq_one_letter_code
_entity_poly.pdbx_strand_id
1 'polypeptide(L)'
;HSLQGKGKLKLSQKLVIDMISPQGCSKWTGLGVFLDDSNEDLQIYSLGWGVGFQCMMVCYPYCGNGAVIMTNSDLGVHQMEGIIGEVVKTLPL
;
A
#
# COMPACT_ATOMS: atom_id res chain seq x y z
N HIS A 1 13.88 -2.76 -5.80
CA HIS A 1 14.40 -4.08 -6.26
C HIS A 1 13.47 -4.81 -7.23
N SER A 2 12.21 -5.11 -6.89
CA SER A 2 11.29 -5.82 -7.80
C SER A 2 10.96 -5.05 -9.09
N LEU A 3 10.82 -3.72 -8.99
CA LEU A 3 10.66 -2.83 -10.15
C LEU A 3 11.86 -2.78 -11.11
N GLN A 4 13.01 -3.31 -10.70
CA GLN A 4 14.21 -3.44 -11.53
C GLN A 4 14.42 -4.89 -11.99
N GLY A 5 13.43 -5.77 -11.82
CA GLY A 5 13.53 -7.20 -12.12
C GLY A 5 14.43 -8.00 -11.16
N LYS A 6 14.86 -7.41 -10.04
CA LYS A 6 15.77 -8.01 -9.05
C LYS A 6 15.03 -8.48 -7.78
N GLY A 7 13.76 -8.83 -7.90
CA GLY A 7 12.93 -9.27 -6.77
C GLY A 7 13.21 -10.72 -6.34
N LYS A 8 13.11 -11.02 -5.05
CA LYS A 8 13.31 -12.37 -4.50
C LYS A 8 12.19 -13.35 -4.85
N LEU A 9 10.97 -12.84 -5.09
CA LEU A 9 9.77 -13.63 -5.35
C LEU A 9 9.66 -14.14 -6.80
N LYS A 10 10.69 -13.93 -7.64
CA LYS A 10 10.73 -14.33 -9.06
C LYS A 10 9.55 -13.81 -9.90
N LEU A 11 8.89 -12.74 -9.45
CA LEU A 11 7.93 -12.01 -10.27
C LEU A 11 8.69 -11.26 -11.37
N SER A 12 8.18 -11.33 -12.60
CA SER A 12 8.75 -10.55 -13.70
C SER A 12 8.56 -9.06 -13.42
N GLN A 13 9.51 -8.25 -13.90
CA GLN A 13 9.40 -6.78 -13.80
C GLN A 13 8.06 -6.29 -14.36
N LYS A 14 7.61 -6.87 -15.48
CA LYS A 14 6.32 -6.57 -16.09
C LYS A 14 5.15 -6.81 -15.13
N LEU A 15 5.09 -7.96 -14.45
CA LEU A 15 3.99 -8.25 -13.51
C LEU A 15 3.98 -7.28 -12.33
N VAL A 16 5.16 -6.86 -11.86
CA VAL A 16 5.26 -5.88 -10.77
C VAL A 16 4.79 -4.50 -11.23
N ILE A 17 5.16 -4.08 -12.45
CA ILE A 17 4.68 -2.83 -13.05
C ILE A 17 3.16 -2.90 -13.24
N ASP A 18 2.64 -4.00 -13.79
CA ASP A 18 1.20 -4.19 -14.00
C ASP A 18 0.45 -4.10 -12.65
N MET A 19 1.01 -4.65 -11.57
CA MET A 19 0.41 -4.57 -10.22
C MET A 19 0.21 -3.13 -9.71
N ILE A 20 1.17 -2.24 -9.97
CA ILE A 20 1.16 -0.85 -9.49
C ILE A 20 0.74 0.17 -10.55
N SER A 21 0.26 -0.30 -11.70
CA SER A 21 -0.27 0.55 -12.77
C SER A 21 -1.79 0.56 -12.73
N PRO A 22 -2.45 1.62 -13.22
CA PRO A 22 -3.90 1.66 -13.34
C PRO A 22 -4.46 0.45 -14.10
N GLN A 23 -5.53 -0.14 -13.56
CA GLN A 23 -6.21 -1.30 -14.13
C GLN A 23 -7.68 -0.99 -14.44
N GLY A 24 -8.20 -1.58 -15.52
CA GLY A 24 -9.59 -1.38 -15.93
C GLY A 24 -9.89 0.09 -16.26
N CYS A 25 -11.01 0.60 -15.74
CA CYS A 25 -11.49 1.98 -16.02
C CYS A 25 -11.22 2.97 -14.89
N SER A 26 -10.41 2.62 -13.87
CA SER A 26 -10.15 3.49 -12.71
C SER A 26 -8.66 3.77 -12.58
N LYS A 27 -8.31 5.05 -12.40
CA LYS A 27 -6.90 5.46 -12.23
C LYS A 27 -6.29 5.03 -10.91
N TRP A 28 -7.13 4.87 -9.88
CA TRP A 28 -6.71 4.58 -8.51
C TRP A 28 -6.61 3.08 -8.19
N THR A 29 -6.94 2.18 -9.13
CA THR A 29 -6.90 0.73 -8.87
C THR A 29 -5.69 0.09 -9.56
N GLY A 30 -4.87 -0.60 -8.78
CA GLY A 30 -3.88 -1.56 -9.26
C GLY A 30 -4.43 -2.99 -9.25
N LEU A 31 -3.54 -3.98 -9.20
CA LEU A 31 -3.91 -5.38 -8.97
C LEU A 31 -3.76 -5.73 -7.48
N GLY A 32 -4.85 -5.55 -6.71
CA GLY A 32 -4.88 -5.84 -5.27
C GLY A 32 -4.33 -4.73 -4.37
N VAL A 33 -4.00 -3.58 -4.95
CA VAL A 33 -3.57 -2.37 -4.25
C VAL A 33 -4.30 -1.15 -4.81
N PHE A 34 -4.44 -0.12 -3.98
CA PHE A 34 -4.88 1.21 -4.38
C PHE A 34 -3.66 2.06 -4.74
N LEU A 35 -3.86 3.00 -5.68
CA LEU A 35 -2.84 3.90 -6.22
C LEU A 35 -3.24 5.34 -5.88
N ASP A 36 -2.30 6.11 -5.34
CA ASP A 36 -2.42 7.54 -5.09
C ASP A 36 -1.18 8.25 -5.63
N ASP A 37 -1.36 9.11 -6.63
CA ASP A 37 -0.31 9.89 -7.30
C ASP A 37 -0.36 11.39 -6.93
N SER A 38 -1.11 11.75 -5.89
CA SER A 38 -1.34 13.15 -5.51
C SER A 38 -0.12 13.87 -4.92
N ASN A 39 0.85 13.14 -4.36
CA ASN A 39 1.99 13.70 -3.61
C ASN A 39 3.32 13.67 -4.38
N GLU A 40 3.28 13.85 -5.70
CA GLU A 40 4.44 13.81 -6.64
C GLU A 40 5.10 12.43 -6.80
N ASP A 41 5.11 11.60 -5.75
CA ASP A 41 5.51 10.20 -5.77
C ASP A 41 4.30 9.27 -5.65
N LEU A 42 4.30 8.20 -6.46
CA LEU A 42 3.27 7.16 -6.38
C LEU A 42 3.30 6.52 -4.99
N GLN A 43 2.21 6.63 -4.26
CA GLN A 43 1.90 5.83 -3.09
C GLN A 43 1.03 4.64 -3.52
N ILE A 44 1.34 3.45 -3.02
CA ILE A 44 0.45 2.30 -3.08
C ILE A 44 0.04 1.90 -1.67
N TYR A 45 -1.22 1.54 -1.50
CA TYR A 45 -1.72 1.08 -0.21
C TYR A 45 -2.72 -0.06 -0.34
N SER A 46 -2.87 -0.81 0.74
CA SER A 46 -3.88 -1.86 0.86
C SER A 46 -4.45 -1.84 2.28
N LEU A 47 -5.74 -2.08 2.37
CA LEU A 47 -6.50 -2.03 3.62
C LEU A 47 -6.98 -3.42 3.96
N GLY A 48 -6.89 -3.79 5.23
CA GLY A 48 -7.43 -5.05 5.74
C GLY A 48 -8.35 -4.81 6.93
N TRP A 49 -9.44 -5.57 6.95
CA TRP A 49 -10.43 -5.55 8.01
C TRP A 49 -10.90 -6.97 8.29
N GLY A 50 -10.93 -7.35 9.55
CA GLY A 50 -11.45 -8.64 10.02
C GLY A 50 -12.06 -8.51 11.41
N VAL A 51 -12.69 -9.59 11.89
CA VAL A 51 -13.30 -9.62 13.22
C VAL A 51 -12.23 -9.41 14.29
N GLY A 52 -12.20 -8.23 14.91
CA GLY A 52 -11.22 -7.85 15.91
C GLY A 52 -9.86 -7.43 15.36
N PHE A 53 -9.72 -7.18 14.06
CA PHE A 53 -8.45 -6.78 13.44
C PHE A 53 -8.64 -5.70 12.39
N GLN A 54 -7.71 -4.75 12.35
CA GLN A 54 -7.54 -3.82 11.23
C GLN A 54 -6.05 -3.77 10.85
N CYS A 55 -5.77 -3.59 9.57
CA CYS A 55 -4.40 -3.39 9.10
C CYS A 55 -4.35 -2.48 7.88
N MET A 56 -3.15 -1.94 7.65
CA MET A 56 -2.84 -1.14 6.48
C MET A 56 -1.40 -1.41 6.04
N MET A 57 -1.22 -1.52 4.73
CA MET A 57 0.09 -1.39 4.08
C MET A 57 0.10 -0.05 3.36
N VAL A 58 1.19 0.70 3.50
CA VAL A 58 1.50 1.89 2.69
C VAL A 58 2.94 1.77 2.17
N CYS A 59 3.18 2.10 0.91
CA CYS A 59 4.48 1.93 0.27
C CYS A 59 4.69 2.99 -0.80
N TYR A 60 5.91 3.53 -0.88
CA TYR A 60 6.36 4.36 -2.00
C TYR A 60 7.36 3.54 -2.81
N PRO A 61 6.88 2.78 -3.82
CA PRO A 61 7.68 1.75 -4.47
C PRO A 61 8.93 2.29 -5.19
N TYR A 62 8.94 3.56 -5.59
CA TYR A 62 10.10 4.21 -6.22
C TYR A 62 11.15 4.67 -5.19
N CYS A 63 10.71 5.11 -4.01
CA CYS A 63 11.58 5.48 -2.88
C CYS A 63 12.15 4.24 -2.15
N GLY A 64 11.44 3.11 -2.24
CA GLY A 64 11.87 1.85 -1.64
C GLY A 64 11.60 1.74 -0.14
N ASN A 65 10.71 2.57 0.39
CA ASN A 65 10.23 2.56 1.77
C ASN A 65 8.73 2.25 1.83
N GLY A 66 8.28 1.89 3.02
CA GLY A 66 6.90 1.52 3.27
C GLY A 66 6.72 0.98 4.68
N ALA A 67 5.48 0.84 5.10
CA ALA A 67 5.11 0.34 6.41
C ALA A 67 3.93 -0.64 6.31
N VAL A 68 3.93 -1.59 7.25
CA VAL A 68 2.79 -2.46 7.51
C VAL A 68 2.42 -2.28 8.96
N ILE A 69 1.18 -1.85 9.21
CA ILE A 69 0.65 -1.67 10.55
C ILE A 69 -0.49 -2.67 10.72
N MET A 70 -0.43 -3.46 11.78
CA MET A 70 -1.42 -4.48 12.11
C MET A 70 -1.88 -4.27 13.55
N THR A 71 -3.19 -4.18 13.76
CA THR A 71 -3.80 -4.07 15.09
C THR A 71 -4.66 -5.30 15.37
N ASN A 72 -4.59 -5.80 16.60
CA ASN A 72 -5.51 -6.80 17.15
C ASN A 72 -6.77 -6.16 17.75
N SER A 73 -7.18 -5.04 17.16
CA SER A 73 -8.39 -4.32 17.51
C SER A 73 -8.98 -3.72 16.24
N ASP A 74 -10.31 -3.77 16.15
CA ASP A 74 -11.11 -3.12 15.14
C ASP A 74 -11.83 -1.94 15.80
N LEU A 75 -11.47 -0.72 15.39
CA LEU A 75 -12.00 0.51 15.97
C LEU A 75 -13.34 0.93 15.35
N GLY A 76 -13.82 0.26 14.31
CA GLY A 76 -15.07 0.63 13.63
C GLY A 76 -14.99 1.88 12.75
N VAL A 77 -13.78 2.41 12.52
CA VAL A 77 -13.52 3.62 11.70
C VAL A 77 -12.52 3.32 10.59
N HIS A 78 -12.44 4.21 9.59
CA HIS A 78 -11.45 4.08 8.52
C HIS A 78 -10.02 4.08 9.09
N GLN A 79 -9.09 3.30 8.52
CA GLN A 79 -7.75 3.10 9.09
C GLN A 79 -6.99 4.42 9.32
N MET A 80 -7.18 5.41 8.43
CA MET A 80 -6.57 6.75 8.56
C MET A 80 -7.17 7.63 9.66
N GLU A 81 -8.34 7.29 10.18
CA GLU A 81 -9.03 8.00 11.27
C GLU A 81 -8.75 7.39 12.64
N GLY A 82 -8.12 6.21 12.68
CA GLY A 82 -7.77 5.49 13.90
C GLY A 82 -6.26 5.53 14.22
N ILE A 83 -5.85 4.66 15.14
CA ILE A 83 -4.44 4.55 15.58
C ILE A 83 -3.48 4.21 14.43
N ILE A 84 -3.95 3.49 13.40
CA ILE A 84 -3.15 3.18 12.21
C ILE A 84 -2.75 4.47 11.49
N GLY A 85 -3.70 5.38 11.25
CA GLY A 85 -3.44 6.68 10.65
C GLY A 85 -2.49 7.54 11.46
N GLU A 86 -2.63 7.54 12.79
CA GLU A 86 -1.70 8.26 13.68
C GLU A 86 -0.27 7.71 13.58
N VAL A 87 -0.10 6.38 13.55
CA VAL A 87 1.21 5.77 13.33
C VAL A 87 1.77 6.17 11.97
N VAL A 88 0.99 6.04 10.89
CA VAL A 88 1.44 6.39 9.53
C VAL A 88 1.95 7.83 9.45
N LYS A 89 1.25 8.79 10.06
CA LYS A 89 1.65 10.22 10.08
C LYS A 89 2.94 10.49 10.85
N THR A 90 3.35 9.59 11.74
CA THR A 90 4.60 9.73 12.53
C THR A 90 5.82 9.08 11.86
N LEU A 91 5.61 8.23 10.86
CA LEU A 91 6.69 7.55 10.17
C LEU A 91 7.33 8.46 9.12
N PRO A 92 8.67 8.49 9.00
CA PRO A 92 9.36 9.19 7.92
C PRO A 92 9.32 8.33 6.65
N LEU A 93 8.13 8.22 6.05
CA LEU A 93 7.88 7.55 4.77
C LEU A 93 8.00 8.54 3.61
#